data_AF-A0A2S6MLK6-F1
#
_entry.id   AF-A0A2S6MLK6-F1
#
_cell.length_a   1.000
_cell.length_b   1.000
_cell.length_c   1.000
_cell.angle_alpha   90.00
_cell.angle_beta   90.00
_cell.angle_gamma   90.00
#
_symmetry.space_group_name_H-M   'P 1'
#
loop_
_entity.id
_entity.type
_entity.pdbx_description
1 polymer ?
#
loop_
_entity_poly.entity_id
_entity_poly.type
_entity_poly.pdbx_seq_one_letter_code
_entity_poly.pdbx_strand_id
1 'polypeptide(L)'
;MRATFLSTVATIILAASPALAQSEGEFPAKLAGHVVMPAATFIDAPADAPADLKTSGKYTTGKRVDALGTVMGKSYERATGVSLPFKGQPLQGHSGIKTMPDGSFWVITDNGMGARANSPDSMLYLNRTPGAPGATYTNVNLRRSKGYEGFASSKDGKFLYGLLEGPLWDAEKKDWEKVDGKEASRILEFDVAAEKFTGRYWQYVFEQNGNAIGDFNMIDQASGLIIERDNGEGTADKACPQGQRGENCFPDLAKFKRIYKIELTEANVGKPVRKIGYIDLMKIRDPDKKARKPLNDGVYTFPLFTIENVDRVDDTHIIVGNDNNLPFSSSRDPNKADDDEFMLLEVADFLKAK
;
A
#
# COMPACT_ATOMS: atom_id res chain seq x y z
N MET A 1 17.42 82.31 0.74
CA MET A 1 17.80 80.89 0.68
C MET A 1 16.78 80.10 1.48
N ARG A 2 15.89 79.35 0.83
CA ARG A 2 14.96 78.40 1.46
C ARG A 2 15.30 77.03 0.89
N ALA A 3 15.78 76.11 1.72
CA ALA A 3 16.07 74.74 1.35
C ALA A 3 14.89 73.86 1.78
N THR A 4 14.20 73.27 0.81
CA THR A 4 13.15 72.27 0.97
C THR A 4 13.82 70.89 1.04
N PHE A 5 13.68 70.19 2.16
CA PHE A 5 14.01 68.76 2.27
C PHE A 5 12.79 67.94 1.85
N LEU A 6 12.89 67.18 0.76
CA LEU A 6 11.96 66.09 0.45
C LEU A 6 12.43 64.83 1.19
N SER A 7 11.59 64.30 2.07
CA SER A 7 11.76 62.97 2.66
C SER A 7 11.03 61.94 1.80
N THR A 8 11.79 61.07 1.15
CA THR A 8 11.28 59.88 0.44
C THR A 8 11.04 58.77 1.45
N VAL A 9 9.78 58.38 1.66
CA VAL A 9 9.41 57.18 2.41
C VAL A 9 9.41 56.00 1.43
N ALA A 10 10.36 55.07 1.58
CA ALA A 10 10.37 53.82 0.84
C ALA A 10 9.50 52.79 1.57
N THR A 11 8.33 52.49 1.01
CA THR A 11 7.45 51.42 1.51
C THR A 11 7.97 50.07 1.03
N ILE A 12 8.60 49.31 1.93
CA ILE A 12 9.00 47.92 1.66
C ILE A 12 7.75 47.05 1.80
N ILE A 13 7.20 46.58 0.69
CA ILE A 13 6.16 45.55 0.67
C ILE A 13 6.87 44.21 0.84
N LEU A 14 6.83 43.64 2.06
CA LEU A 14 7.18 42.23 2.26
C LEU A 14 6.08 41.36 1.65
N ALA A 15 6.32 40.84 0.45
CA ALA A 15 5.55 39.71 -0.07
C ALA A 15 5.95 38.44 0.70
N ALA A 16 5.21 38.12 1.76
CA ALA A 16 5.29 36.81 2.40
C ALA A 16 4.69 35.77 1.45
N SER A 17 5.55 35.14 0.65
CA SER A 17 5.18 33.91 -0.05
C SER A 17 4.99 32.82 1.02
N PRO A 18 3.88 32.07 1.05
CA PRO A 18 3.79 30.90 1.92
C PRO A 18 4.89 29.93 1.49
N ALA A 19 5.94 29.82 2.30
CA ALA A 19 6.93 28.79 2.14
C ALA A 19 6.19 27.45 2.32
N LEU A 20 5.94 26.75 1.21
CA LEU A 20 5.59 25.34 1.27
C LEU A 20 6.73 24.67 2.02
N ALA A 21 6.47 24.18 3.23
CA ALA A 21 7.47 23.49 4.03
C ALA A 21 7.99 22.30 3.21
N GLN A 22 9.25 22.39 2.81
CA GLN A 22 9.94 21.38 2.02
C GLN A 22 10.10 20.12 2.86
N SER A 23 9.95 18.93 2.24
CA SER A 23 10.15 17.65 2.92
C SER A 23 11.54 17.60 3.57
N GLU A 24 11.60 17.06 4.79
CA GLU A 24 12.84 16.77 5.53
C GLU A 24 13.67 15.63 4.88
N GLY A 25 13.14 14.95 3.85
CA GLY A 25 13.87 13.98 3.05
C GLY A 25 13.84 12.55 3.58
N GLU A 26 14.92 11.81 3.33
CA GLU A 26 15.09 10.39 3.69
C GLU A 26 15.56 10.24 5.14
N PHE A 27 14.89 9.36 5.89
CA PHE A 27 15.29 8.95 7.23
C PHE A 27 15.79 7.50 7.20
N PRO A 28 16.86 7.18 7.95
CA PRO A 28 17.34 5.81 8.03
C PRO A 28 16.39 4.96 8.88
N ALA A 29 16.16 3.72 8.44
CA ALA A 29 15.50 2.69 9.25
C ALA A 29 16.51 1.62 9.68
N LYS A 30 16.31 1.09 10.88
CA LYS A 30 17.06 -0.05 11.41
C LYS A 30 16.10 -1.21 11.70
N LEU A 31 16.45 -2.40 11.26
CA LEU A 31 15.69 -3.61 11.53
C LEU A 31 15.83 -3.99 13.02
N ALA A 32 14.75 -3.89 13.76
CA ALA A 32 14.69 -4.23 15.19
C ALA A 32 14.18 -5.67 15.41
N GLY A 33 13.32 -6.15 14.51
CA GLY A 33 12.76 -7.50 14.55
C GLY A 33 12.26 -7.94 13.18
N HIS A 34 12.24 -9.25 12.94
CA HIS A 34 11.78 -9.83 11.69
C HIS A 34 11.14 -11.20 11.94
N VAL A 35 9.86 -11.32 11.60
CA VAL A 35 9.07 -12.55 11.60
C VAL A 35 8.82 -12.95 10.16
N VAL A 36 9.01 -14.24 9.87
CA VAL A 36 8.72 -14.83 8.56
C VAL A 36 7.77 -15.98 8.80
N MET A 37 6.62 -15.94 8.13
CA MET A 37 5.70 -17.05 8.11
C MET A 37 5.76 -17.74 6.75
N PRO A 38 6.16 -19.02 6.70
CA PRO A 38 6.36 -19.73 5.44
C PRO A 38 5.11 -19.73 4.56
N ALA A 39 5.26 -19.57 3.25
CA ALA A 39 4.15 -19.53 2.29
C ALA A 39 3.18 -20.72 2.46
N ALA A 40 3.70 -21.92 2.67
CA ALA A 40 2.91 -23.15 2.84
C ALA A 40 2.43 -23.37 4.29
N THR A 41 1.89 -22.32 4.92
CA THR A 41 1.33 -22.39 6.28
C THR A 41 -0.20 -22.30 6.23
N PHE A 42 -0.85 -23.36 6.69
CA PHE A 42 -2.30 -23.53 6.60
C PHE A 42 -2.90 -23.91 7.95
N ILE A 43 -4.16 -23.55 8.13
CA ILE A 43 -4.98 -23.96 9.28
C ILE A 43 -6.13 -24.85 8.82
N ASP A 44 -6.36 -25.94 9.56
CA ASP A 44 -7.53 -26.78 9.31
C ASP A 44 -8.81 -26.03 9.71
N ALA A 45 -9.83 -26.11 8.87
CA ALA A 45 -11.14 -25.55 9.21
C ALA A 45 -11.74 -26.29 10.42
N PRO A 46 -12.47 -25.59 11.31
CA PRO A 46 -13.11 -26.18 12.50
C PRO A 46 -13.89 -27.45 12.17
N ALA A 47 -13.92 -28.44 13.06
CA ALA A 47 -14.47 -29.77 12.77
C ALA A 47 -15.91 -29.72 12.21
N ASP A 48 -16.74 -28.81 12.73
CA ASP A 48 -18.12 -28.54 12.38
C ASP A 48 -18.33 -27.59 11.18
N ALA A 49 -17.26 -27.04 10.61
CA ALA A 49 -17.35 -26.23 9.40
C ALA A 49 -17.94 -27.04 8.22
N PRO A 50 -18.77 -26.43 7.35
CA PRO A 50 -19.24 -27.06 6.12
C PRO A 50 -18.12 -27.69 5.31
N ALA A 51 -18.41 -28.83 4.66
CA ALA A 51 -17.43 -29.59 3.88
C ALA A 51 -16.72 -28.71 2.83
N ASP A 52 -17.44 -27.75 2.27
CA ASP A 52 -16.91 -26.84 1.26
C ASP A 52 -15.80 -25.92 1.80
N LEU A 53 -15.86 -25.52 3.08
CA LEU A 53 -14.84 -24.67 3.74
C LEU A 53 -13.60 -25.45 4.19
N LYS A 54 -13.59 -26.78 4.08
CA LYS A 54 -12.43 -27.62 4.41
C LYS A 54 -11.28 -27.48 3.42
N THR A 55 -11.52 -26.85 2.27
CA THR A 55 -10.54 -26.66 1.20
C THR A 55 -10.72 -25.28 0.57
N SER A 56 -9.62 -24.59 0.26
CA SER A 56 -9.60 -23.24 -0.32
C SER A 56 -9.04 -23.26 -1.75
N GLY A 57 -9.39 -22.26 -2.56
CA GLY A 57 -8.80 -22.08 -3.89
C GLY A 57 -9.47 -22.79 -5.07
N LYS A 58 -10.64 -23.42 -4.87
CA LYS A 58 -11.35 -24.23 -5.88
C LYS A 58 -11.78 -23.46 -7.14
N TYR A 59 -11.91 -22.14 -7.07
CA TYR A 59 -12.52 -21.34 -8.12
C TYR A 59 -11.53 -20.39 -8.82
N THR A 60 -10.24 -20.55 -8.58
CA THR A 60 -9.17 -19.67 -9.08
C THR A 60 -8.97 -19.73 -10.61
N THR A 61 -9.50 -20.75 -11.29
CA THR A 61 -9.38 -20.92 -12.76
C THR A 61 -10.61 -20.44 -13.54
N GLY A 62 -11.59 -19.82 -12.86
CA GLY A 62 -12.89 -19.48 -13.46
C GLY A 62 -13.85 -20.66 -13.62
N LYS A 63 -13.39 -21.88 -13.33
CA LYS A 63 -14.22 -23.08 -13.11
C LYS A 63 -13.86 -23.69 -11.76
N ARG A 64 -14.81 -24.41 -11.17
CA ARG A 64 -14.56 -25.19 -9.96
C ARG A 64 -13.59 -26.33 -10.27
N VAL A 65 -12.55 -26.47 -9.47
CA VAL A 65 -11.60 -27.59 -9.44
C VAL A 65 -11.61 -28.14 -8.03
N ASP A 66 -12.03 -29.39 -7.85
CA ASP A 66 -12.08 -30.03 -6.52
C ASP A 66 -10.78 -30.80 -6.19
N ALA A 67 -10.03 -31.21 -7.21
CA ALA A 67 -8.82 -32.00 -7.04
C ALA A 67 -7.67 -31.14 -6.47
N LEU A 68 -7.27 -31.40 -5.22
CA LEU A 68 -6.23 -30.67 -4.50
C LEU A 68 -4.89 -30.66 -5.27
N GLY A 69 -4.18 -29.54 -5.20
CA GLY A 69 -2.80 -29.42 -5.69
C GLY A 69 -2.63 -29.56 -7.20
N THR A 70 -3.68 -29.34 -8.00
CA THR A 70 -3.67 -29.54 -9.46
C THR A 70 -3.47 -28.28 -10.28
N VAL A 71 -3.66 -27.09 -9.68
CA VAL A 71 -3.58 -25.79 -10.35
C VAL A 71 -2.37 -25.04 -9.81
N MET A 72 -1.29 -24.99 -10.58
CA MET A 72 -0.06 -24.28 -10.19
C MET A 72 -0.31 -22.77 -10.06
N GLY A 73 0.01 -22.22 -8.89
CA GLY A 73 0.07 -20.78 -8.67
C GLY A 73 1.15 -20.14 -9.53
N LYS A 74 0.87 -18.95 -10.07
CA LYS A 74 1.78 -18.23 -10.94
C LYS A 74 1.89 -16.77 -10.53
N SER A 75 3.11 -16.26 -10.50
CA SER A 75 3.44 -14.83 -10.38
C SER A 75 4.04 -14.37 -11.69
N TYR A 76 3.34 -13.52 -12.44
CA TYR A 76 3.76 -13.08 -13.79
C TYR A 76 4.26 -14.23 -14.68
N GLU A 77 3.45 -15.30 -14.79
CA GLU A 77 3.73 -16.58 -15.46
C GLU A 77 4.74 -17.54 -14.80
N ARG A 78 5.49 -17.09 -13.80
CA ARG A 78 6.44 -17.94 -13.07
C ARG A 78 5.71 -18.82 -12.07
N ALA A 79 5.89 -20.13 -12.18
CA ALA A 79 5.32 -21.10 -11.24
C ALA A 79 5.84 -20.84 -9.82
N THR A 80 4.97 -20.66 -8.83
CA THR A 80 5.39 -20.32 -7.45
C THR A 80 5.72 -21.55 -6.59
N GLY A 81 5.54 -22.76 -7.15
CA GLY A 81 5.76 -24.02 -6.44
C GLY A 81 4.61 -24.40 -5.49
N VAL A 82 3.55 -23.60 -5.42
CA VAL A 82 2.37 -23.83 -4.57
C VAL A 82 1.15 -23.99 -5.46
N SER A 83 0.46 -25.13 -5.35
CA SER A 83 -0.68 -25.48 -6.22
C SER A 83 -2.01 -25.50 -5.45
N LEU A 84 -3.01 -24.85 -6.04
CA LEU A 84 -4.41 -24.84 -5.60
C LEU A 84 -5.15 -26.08 -6.14
N PRO A 85 -6.32 -26.41 -5.60
CA PRO A 85 -6.86 -26.02 -4.29
C PRO A 85 -6.04 -26.63 -3.14
N PHE A 86 -6.10 -26.04 -1.94
CA PHE A 86 -5.41 -26.51 -0.74
C PHE A 86 -6.37 -27.23 0.22
N LYS A 87 -5.82 -28.11 1.08
CA LYS A 87 -6.52 -28.53 2.30
C LYS A 87 -6.41 -27.40 3.34
N GLY A 88 -7.53 -27.06 3.97
CA GLY A 88 -7.62 -26.00 4.97
C GLY A 88 -7.67 -24.59 4.36
N GLN A 89 -7.41 -23.60 5.20
CA GLN A 89 -7.35 -22.19 4.85
C GLN A 89 -5.90 -21.70 4.97
N PRO A 90 -5.42 -20.88 4.02
CA PRO A 90 -4.13 -20.22 4.17
C PRO A 90 -4.15 -19.28 5.38
N LEU A 91 -3.08 -19.30 6.16
CA LEU A 91 -2.87 -18.36 7.28
C LEU A 91 -2.17 -17.08 6.83
N GLN A 92 -1.86 -16.98 5.54
CA GLN A 92 -1.03 -15.95 4.88
C GLN A 92 -1.89 -14.99 4.07
N GLY A 93 -1.25 -13.96 3.52
CA GLY A 93 -1.84 -13.01 2.59
C GLY A 93 -2.58 -11.89 3.30
N HIS A 94 -1.84 -11.12 4.10
CA HIS A 94 -2.40 -10.14 5.00
C HIS A 94 -2.42 -8.72 4.39
N SER A 95 -3.57 -8.26 3.91
CA SER A 95 -3.70 -6.98 3.20
C SER A 95 -4.02 -5.78 4.11
N GLY A 96 -3.97 -5.96 5.43
CA GLY A 96 -4.16 -4.85 6.38
C GLY A 96 -3.71 -5.22 7.79
N ILE A 97 -3.22 -4.22 8.52
CA ILE A 97 -2.71 -4.36 9.89
C ILE A 97 -3.19 -3.24 10.81
N LYS A 98 -3.38 -3.59 12.09
CA LYS A 98 -3.58 -2.63 13.18
C LYS A 98 -2.83 -3.04 14.43
N THR A 99 -2.08 -2.11 15.04
CA THR A 99 -1.53 -2.28 16.39
C THR A 99 -2.63 -2.04 17.43
N MET A 100 -2.73 -2.94 18.41
CA MET A 100 -3.72 -2.88 19.50
C MET A 100 -3.11 -2.34 20.81
N PRO A 101 -3.92 -1.76 21.72
CA PRO A 101 -3.42 -1.19 22.98
C PRO A 101 -2.69 -2.19 23.91
N ASP A 102 -2.95 -3.49 23.77
CA ASP A 102 -2.30 -4.56 24.53
C ASP A 102 -0.97 -5.03 23.90
N GLY A 103 -0.53 -4.39 22.82
CA GLY A 103 0.69 -4.74 22.07
C GLY A 103 0.52 -5.87 21.07
N SER A 104 -0.69 -6.43 20.93
CA SER A 104 -1.00 -7.37 19.85
C SER A 104 -1.22 -6.66 18.51
N PHE A 105 -1.24 -7.43 17.43
CA PHE A 105 -1.58 -6.95 16.09
C PHE A 105 -2.81 -7.67 15.59
N TRP A 106 -3.72 -6.94 14.97
CA TRP A 106 -4.80 -7.52 14.18
C TRP A 106 -4.40 -7.42 12.71
N VAL A 107 -4.48 -8.54 12.00
CA VAL A 107 -4.22 -8.62 10.56
C VAL A 107 -5.44 -9.22 9.87
N ILE A 108 -5.71 -8.79 8.65
CA ILE A 108 -6.80 -9.33 7.84
C ILE A 108 -6.23 -10.10 6.66
N THR A 109 -6.69 -11.34 6.48
CA THR A 109 -6.31 -12.19 5.35
C THR A 109 -7.19 -11.88 4.13
N ASP A 110 -6.59 -11.43 3.03
CA ASP A 110 -7.25 -11.24 1.73
C ASP A 110 -6.37 -11.80 0.58
N ASN A 111 -6.35 -13.13 0.46
CA ASN A 111 -5.57 -13.85 -0.55
C ASN A 111 -6.10 -13.71 -2.00
N GLY A 112 -6.82 -12.64 -2.34
CA GLY A 112 -7.32 -12.42 -3.70
C GLY A 112 -8.34 -13.47 -4.18
N MET A 113 -9.00 -14.18 -3.26
CA MET A 113 -10.04 -15.18 -3.57
C MET A 113 -11.40 -14.52 -3.92
N GLY A 114 -11.41 -13.38 -4.63
CA GLY A 114 -12.56 -12.47 -4.71
C GLY A 114 -12.85 -11.83 -6.06
N ALA A 115 -12.68 -12.54 -7.18
CA ALA A 115 -13.24 -12.13 -8.47
C ALA A 115 -14.70 -12.60 -8.62
N ARG A 116 -15.51 -11.92 -9.45
CA ARG A 116 -16.91 -12.32 -9.72
C ARG A 116 -17.07 -13.83 -10.03
N ALA A 117 -16.10 -14.43 -10.71
CA ALA A 117 -16.09 -15.84 -11.11
C ALA A 117 -15.85 -16.85 -9.96
N ASN A 118 -15.34 -16.40 -8.80
CA ASN A 118 -15.06 -17.24 -7.63
C ASN A 118 -15.86 -16.86 -6.36
N SER A 119 -16.83 -15.94 -6.50
CA SER A 119 -17.71 -15.41 -5.44
C SER A 119 -18.90 -16.25 -4.90
N PRO A 120 -19.20 -17.53 -5.30
CA PRO A 120 -20.42 -18.21 -4.83
C PRO A 120 -20.60 -18.39 -3.31
N ASP A 121 -19.59 -18.14 -2.47
CA ASP A 121 -19.66 -18.35 -1.02
C ASP A 121 -19.64 -17.04 -0.18
N SER A 122 -19.88 -15.88 -0.81
CA SER A 122 -20.05 -14.59 -0.10
C SER A 122 -21.08 -13.67 -0.78
N MET A 123 -22.02 -13.12 -0.02
CA MET A 123 -23.10 -12.29 -0.55
C MET A 123 -22.87 -10.80 -0.28
N LEU A 124 -22.47 -10.04 -1.32
CA LEU A 124 -22.67 -8.57 -1.40
C LEU A 124 -22.30 -7.99 -2.78
N TYR A 125 -23.27 -7.65 -3.64
CA TYR A 125 -23.17 -6.49 -4.57
C TYR A 125 -24.47 -6.14 -5.33
N LEU A 126 -24.63 -4.84 -5.58
CA LEU A 126 -25.64 -4.18 -6.41
C LEU A 126 -25.11 -4.04 -7.84
N ASN A 127 -25.91 -4.40 -8.85
CA ASN A 127 -25.54 -4.21 -10.25
C ASN A 127 -26.32 -3.01 -10.83
N ARG A 128 -25.60 -2.01 -11.36
CA ARG A 128 -26.18 -0.97 -12.21
C ARG A 128 -25.50 -1.07 -13.57
N THR A 129 -26.23 -1.47 -14.61
CA THR A 129 -25.73 -1.52 -16.00
C THR A 129 -26.31 -0.33 -16.79
N PRO A 130 -25.59 0.22 -17.78
CA PRO A 130 -26.17 1.19 -18.71
C PRO A 130 -27.30 0.53 -19.51
N GLY A 131 -28.37 1.26 -19.82
CA GLY A 131 -29.59 0.72 -20.45
C GLY A 131 -29.49 0.40 -21.95
N ALA A 132 -28.30 0.52 -22.57
CA ALA A 132 -28.11 0.32 -24.01
C ALA A 132 -26.74 -0.31 -24.35
N PRO A 133 -26.66 -1.18 -25.38
CA PRO A 133 -25.39 -1.67 -25.92
C PRO A 133 -24.47 -0.52 -26.37
N GLY A 134 -23.21 -0.54 -25.95
CA GLY A 134 -22.21 0.49 -26.30
C GLY A 134 -22.23 1.74 -25.41
N ALA A 135 -23.17 1.87 -24.47
CA ALA A 135 -23.13 2.93 -23.48
C ALA A 135 -22.04 2.64 -22.44
N THR A 136 -21.11 3.58 -22.27
CA THR A 136 -20.08 3.53 -21.21
C THR A 136 -20.63 4.10 -19.91
N TYR A 137 -20.05 3.68 -18.78
CA TYR A 137 -20.34 4.28 -17.49
C TYR A 137 -19.80 5.72 -17.47
N THR A 138 -20.61 6.71 -17.83
CA THR A 138 -20.18 8.13 -17.85
C THR A 138 -19.82 8.66 -16.47
N ASN A 139 -20.23 7.97 -15.40
CA ASN A 139 -20.09 8.40 -14.02
C ASN A 139 -19.14 7.51 -13.20
N VAL A 140 -18.54 6.48 -13.79
CA VAL A 140 -17.48 5.69 -13.13
C VAL A 140 -16.15 6.22 -13.65
N ASN A 141 -15.48 7.00 -12.83
CA ASN A 141 -14.20 7.62 -13.15
C ASN A 141 -13.02 6.95 -12.44
N LEU A 142 -13.23 5.81 -11.79
CA LEU A 142 -12.16 5.01 -11.20
C LEU A 142 -11.81 3.83 -12.10
N ARG A 143 -10.51 3.61 -12.31
CA ARG A 143 -10.03 2.45 -13.08
C ARG A 143 -10.18 1.16 -12.27
N ARG A 144 -10.32 0.02 -12.96
CA ARG A 144 -10.18 -1.31 -12.35
C ARG A 144 -8.85 -1.42 -11.60
N SER A 145 -8.89 -2.07 -10.43
CA SER A 145 -7.71 -2.26 -9.56
C SER A 145 -7.06 -0.92 -9.23
N LYS A 146 -7.89 0.06 -8.84
CA LYS A 146 -7.48 1.33 -8.25
C LYS A 146 -8.44 1.76 -7.13
N GLY A 147 -9.05 0.78 -6.44
CA GLY A 147 -10.08 0.96 -5.41
C GLY A 147 -9.54 1.62 -4.14
N TYR A 148 -10.25 1.50 -3.02
CA TYR A 148 -9.61 1.74 -1.74
C TYR A 148 -8.51 0.71 -1.50
N GLU A 149 -7.35 1.18 -1.09
CA GLU A 149 -6.18 0.35 -0.78
C GLU A 149 -5.74 0.58 0.67
N GLY A 150 -5.72 1.84 1.12
CA GLY A 150 -5.39 2.18 2.49
C GLY A 150 -6.61 2.69 3.25
N PHE A 151 -6.78 2.26 4.51
CA PHE A 151 -7.82 2.75 5.40
C PHE A 151 -7.25 3.14 6.75
N ALA A 152 -7.38 4.42 7.11
CA ALA A 152 -6.99 4.90 8.41
C ALA A 152 -8.21 5.34 9.24
N SER A 153 -8.10 5.28 10.56
CA SER A 153 -9.09 5.88 11.48
C SER A 153 -8.49 7.10 12.17
N SER A 154 -9.30 8.16 12.35
CA SER A 154 -8.91 9.27 13.23
C SER A 154 -8.67 8.75 14.64
N LYS A 155 -7.76 9.39 15.38
CA LYS A 155 -7.42 8.91 16.73
C LYS A 155 -8.54 9.03 17.75
N ASP A 156 -9.53 9.88 17.47
CA ASP A 156 -10.76 10.00 18.26
C ASP A 156 -11.91 9.11 17.75
N GLY A 157 -11.69 8.32 16.69
CA GLY A 157 -12.65 7.37 16.13
C GLY A 157 -13.83 7.99 15.37
N LYS A 158 -13.88 9.33 15.23
CA LYS A 158 -14.98 10.01 14.55
C LYS A 158 -14.99 9.80 13.04
N PHE A 159 -13.80 9.62 12.45
CA PHE A 159 -13.64 9.55 11.01
C PHE A 159 -12.87 8.31 10.58
N LEU A 160 -13.22 7.81 9.41
CA LEU A 160 -12.40 6.91 8.60
C LEU A 160 -11.90 7.68 7.39
N TYR A 161 -10.68 7.37 6.97
CA TYR A 161 -10.02 7.95 5.82
C TYR A 161 -9.66 6.84 4.84
N GLY A 162 -10.44 6.73 3.76
CA GLY A 162 -10.19 5.77 2.68
C GLY A 162 -9.31 6.40 1.60
N LEU A 163 -8.10 5.87 1.42
CA LEU A 163 -7.16 6.27 0.37
C LEU A 163 -7.31 5.34 -0.84
N LEU A 164 -7.59 5.94 -2.00
CA LEU A 164 -7.62 5.21 -3.25
C LEU A 164 -6.20 4.77 -3.66
N GLU A 165 -6.07 3.60 -4.27
CA GLU A 165 -4.79 3.05 -4.74
C GLU A 165 -4.16 3.94 -5.83
N GLY A 166 -4.99 4.66 -6.61
CA GLY A 166 -4.52 5.60 -7.61
C GLY A 166 -5.55 6.64 -8.04
N PRO A 167 -5.21 7.44 -9.07
CA PRO A 167 -5.95 8.65 -9.41
C PRO A 167 -7.30 8.35 -10.05
N LEU A 168 -8.22 9.31 -9.92
CA LEU A 168 -9.47 9.33 -10.69
C LEU A 168 -9.22 9.84 -12.11
N TRP A 169 -10.02 9.37 -13.06
CA TRP A 169 -10.09 9.90 -14.42
C TRP A 169 -10.82 11.24 -14.43
N ASP A 170 -10.19 12.26 -15.02
CA ASP A 170 -10.80 13.54 -15.31
C ASP A 170 -11.27 13.55 -16.78
N ALA A 171 -12.58 13.42 -16.98
CA ALA A 171 -13.17 13.34 -18.33
C ALA A 171 -13.04 14.65 -19.12
N GLU A 172 -12.99 15.80 -18.45
CA GLU A 172 -12.83 17.11 -19.09
C GLU A 172 -11.40 17.28 -19.62
N LYS A 173 -10.42 16.92 -18.78
CA LYS A 173 -9.00 16.98 -19.14
C LYS A 173 -8.54 15.81 -20.01
N LYS A 174 -9.34 14.74 -20.09
CA LYS A 174 -8.98 13.46 -20.73
C LYS A 174 -7.64 12.91 -20.22
N ASP A 175 -7.44 13.02 -18.92
CA ASP A 175 -6.22 12.60 -18.23
C ASP A 175 -6.56 12.12 -16.82
N TRP A 176 -5.60 11.50 -16.15
CA TRP A 176 -5.72 11.20 -14.72
C TRP A 176 -5.63 12.49 -13.89
N GLU A 177 -6.26 12.49 -12.72
CA GLU A 177 -6.14 13.57 -11.76
C GLU A 177 -4.67 13.78 -11.39
N LYS A 178 -4.20 15.03 -11.54
CA LYS A 178 -2.80 15.41 -11.37
C LYS A 178 -2.68 16.72 -10.60
N VAL A 179 -1.57 16.84 -9.88
CA VAL A 179 -1.08 18.08 -9.29
C VAL A 179 0.35 18.29 -9.79
N ASP A 180 0.62 19.44 -10.39
CA ASP A 180 1.94 19.79 -10.96
C ASP A 180 2.53 18.71 -11.88
N GLY A 181 1.68 18.08 -12.69
CA GLY A 181 2.05 17.04 -13.66
C GLY A 181 2.22 15.63 -13.07
N LYS A 182 2.13 15.48 -11.75
CA LYS A 182 2.17 14.18 -11.06
C LYS A 182 0.77 13.68 -10.74
N GLU A 183 0.53 12.38 -10.94
CA GLU A 183 -0.74 11.73 -10.59
C GLU A 183 -1.04 11.92 -9.10
N ALA A 184 -2.31 12.15 -8.79
CA ALA A 184 -2.77 12.38 -7.44
C ALA A 184 -3.99 11.51 -7.11
N SER A 185 -3.87 10.71 -6.05
CA SER A 185 -4.97 9.96 -5.47
C SER A 185 -5.74 10.79 -4.44
N ARG A 186 -6.88 10.27 -3.97
CA ARG A 186 -7.70 10.93 -2.94
C ARG A 186 -7.74 10.13 -1.64
N ILE A 187 -7.56 10.84 -0.53
CA ILE A 187 -7.89 10.41 0.82
C ILE A 187 -9.29 10.96 1.12
N LEU A 188 -10.28 10.08 1.25
CA LEU A 188 -11.70 10.43 1.40
C LEU A 188 -12.14 10.29 2.86
N GLU A 189 -12.83 11.29 3.40
CA GLU A 189 -13.33 11.27 4.78
C GLU A 189 -14.75 10.69 4.86
N PHE A 190 -14.92 9.73 5.77
CA PHE A 190 -16.19 9.14 6.15
C PHE A 190 -16.46 9.41 7.63
N ASP A 191 -17.63 9.98 7.93
CA ASP A 191 -18.10 10.20 9.29
C ASP A 191 -18.76 8.93 9.82
N VAL A 192 -18.18 8.38 10.88
CA VAL A 192 -18.61 7.10 11.47
C VAL A 192 -19.99 7.24 12.11
N ALA A 193 -20.24 8.33 12.84
CA ALA A 193 -21.50 8.52 13.55
C ALA A 193 -22.66 8.86 12.60
N ALA A 194 -22.37 9.58 11.52
CA ALA A 194 -23.35 9.94 10.51
C ALA A 194 -23.49 8.90 9.39
N GLU A 195 -22.66 7.85 9.38
CA GLU A 195 -22.63 6.76 8.40
C GLU A 195 -22.57 7.25 6.94
N LYS A 196 -21.80 8.33 6.68
CA LYS A 196 -21.73 8.93 5.35
C LYS A 196 -20.37 9.55 5.05
N PHE A 197 -20.03 9.59 3.77
CA PHE A 197 -18.93 10.43 3.29
C PHE A 197 -19.25 11.90 3.53
N THR A 198 -18.28 12.64 4.07
CA THR A 198 -18.47 14.07 4.39
C THR A 198 -18.37 14.96 3.16
N GLY A 199 -17.81 14.42 2.07
CA GLY A 199 -17.45 15.16 0.86
C GLY A 199 -16.07 15.84 0.96
N ARG A 200 -15.44 15.81 2.14
CA ARG A 200 -14.06 16.28 2.32
C ARG A 200 -13.09 15.23 1.81
N TYR A 201 -11.99 15.70 1.25
CA TYR A 201 -10.90 14.87 0.78
C TYR A 201 -9.59 15.62 0.83
N TRP A 202 -8.49 14.90 0.73
CA TRP A 202 -7.15 15.42 0.50
C TRP A 202 -6.53 14.69 -0.68
N GLN A 203 -5.53 15.32 -1.31
CA GLN A 203 -4.81 14.71 -2.41
C GLN A 203 -3.51 14.06 -1.91
N TYR A 204 -3.27 12.82 -2.31
CA TYR A 204 -1.96 12.19 -2.17
C TYR A 204 -1.25 12.21 -3.52
N VAL A 205 -0.23 13.05 -3.64
CA VAL A 205 0.54 13.20 -4.89
C VAL A 205 1.66 12.16 -4.92
N PHE A 206 1.63 11.30 -5.93
CA PHE A 206 2.64 10.25 -6.11
C PHE A 206 4.01 10.85 -6.42
N GLU A 207 5.08 10.17 -6.01
CA GLU A 207 6.43 10.58 -6.37
C GLU A 207 6.68 10.38 -7.87
N GLN A 208 6.15 9.29 -8.43
CA GLN A 208 6.22 8.94 -9.85
C GLN A 208 4.85 8.47 -10.37
N ASN A 209 4.51 8.88 -11.59
CA ASN A 209 3.27 8.43 -12.24
C ASN A 209 3.31 6.92 -12.46
N GLY A 210 2.20 6.24 -12.19
CA GLY A 210 2.11 4.78 -12.23
C GLY A 210 2.55 4.05 -10.95
N ASN A 211 3.03 4.78 -9.92
CA ASN A 211 3.13 4.22 -8.58
C ASN A 211 1.73 3.91 -8.01
N ALA A 212 1.71 3.10 -6.97
CA ALA A 212 0.52 2.78 -6.19
C ALA A 212 0.84 2.93 -4.71
N ILE A 213 -0.20 3.16 -3.91
CA ILE A 213 -0.07 3.01 -2.46
C ILE A 213 -0.19 1.53 -2.07
N GLY A 214 0.19 1.20 -0.85
CA GLY A 214 0.04 -0.15 -0.30
C GLY A 214 -0.73 -0.20 1.02
N ASP A 215 -0.62 0.83 1.87
CA ASP A 215 -1.41 0.94 3.11
C ASP A 215 -1.40 2.38 3.61
N PHE A 216 -2.33 2.71 4.51
CA PHE A 216 -2.44 4.00 5.17
C PHE A 216 -2.97 3.86 6.61
N ASN A 217 -2.20 4.36 7.58
CA ASN A 217 -2.63 4.45 8.98
C ASN A 217 -2.32 5.81 9.60
N MET A 218 -3.27 6.41 10.31
CA MET A 218 -3.03 7.62 11.13
C MET A 218 -2.21 7.23 12.36
N ILE A 219 -1.22 8.06 12.70
CA ILE A 219 -0.32 7.84 13.85
C ILE A 219 -0.50 8.87 14.97
N ASP A 220 -1.14 10.00 14.65
CA ASP A 220 -1.65 10.98 15.60
C ASP A 220 -2.90 11.69 15.01
N GLN A 221 -3.30 12.84 15.55
CA GLN A 221 -4.48 13.58 15.10
C GLN A 221 -4.34 14.20 13.70
N ALA A 222 -3.11 14.50 13.27
CA ALA A 222 -2.82 15.23 12.03
C ALA A 222 -1.82 14.50 11.12
N SER A 223 -1.20 13.41 11.56
CA SER A 223 -0.19 12.70 10.79
C SER A 223 -0.54 11.24 10.55
N GLY A 224 -0.13 10.73 9.39
CA GLY A 224 -0.25 9.33 9.04
C GLY A 224 0.95 8.78 8.28
N LEU A 225 1.00 7.46 8.16
CA LEU A 225 2.00 6.71 7.41
C LEU A 225 1.35 6.12 6.16
N ILE A 226 1.96 6.32 4.99
CA ILE A 226 1.51 5.75 3.72
C ILE A 226 2.66 5.01 3.08
N ILE A 227 2.43 3.76 2.68
CA ILE A 227 3.32 3.04 1.78
C ILE A 227 3.08 3.51 0.35
N GLU A 228 4.14 3.86 -0.38
CA GLU A 228 4.12 4.10 -1.82
C GLU A 228 5.17 3.21 -2.49
N ARG A 229 4.77 2.53 -3.56
CA ARG A 229 5.58 1.52 -4.22
C ARG A 229 5.45 1.58 -5.74
N ASP A 230 6.50 1.16 -6.42
CA ASP A 230 6.44 0.84 -7.85
C ASP A 230 5.83 -0.56 -8.09
N ASN A 231 5.62 -0.90 -9.36
CA ASN A 231 5.18 -2.24 -9.78
C ASN A 231 6.34 -3.23 -9.99
N GLY A 232 7.56 -2.89 -9.55
CA GLY A 232 8.72 -3.76 -9.66
C GLY A 232 8.84 -4.74 -8.50
N GLU A 233 9.56 -5.82 -8.71
CA GLU A 233 9.83 -6.85 -7.71
C GLU A 233 11.25 -7.42 -7.84
N GLY A 234 11.77 -7.96 -6.73
CA GLY A 234 13.10 -8.57 -6.70
C GLY A 234 14.25 -7.58 -6.75
N THR A 235 15.46 -8.15 -6.69
CA THR A 235 16.74 -7.43 -6.54
C THR A 235 17.71 -7.79 -7.65
N ALA A 236 18.76 -6.97 -7.81
CA ALA A 236 19.69 -7.03 -8.93
C ALA A 236 20.41 -8.39 -9.08
N ASP A 237 20.64 -9.11 -7.98
CA ASP A 237 21.24 -10.45 -7.97
C ASP A 237 20.38 -11.53 -8.64
N LYS A 238 19.09 -11.25 -8.88
CA LYS A 238 18.13 -12.15 -9.55
C LYS A 238 17.50 -11.52 -10.78
N ALA A 239 18.11 -10.46 -11.30
CA ALA A 239 17.64 -9.78 -12.50
C ALA A 239 17.75 -10.67 -13.74
N CYS A 240 16.81 -10.52 -14.67
CA CYS A 240 16.99 -11.10 -16.00
C CYS A 240 18.17 -10.42 -16.71
N PRO A 241 18.83 -11.13 -17.64
CA PRO A 241 19.81 -10.51 -18.52
C PRO A 241 19.19 -9.27 -19.22
N GLN A 242 20.00 -8.24 -19.44
CA GLN A 242 19.52 -6.96 -19.96
C GLN A 242 18.70 -7.14 -21.25
N GLY A 243 17.48 -6.60 -21.26
CA GLY A 243 16.56 -6.67 -22.40
C GLY A 243 15.86 -8.02 -22.58
N GLN A 244 16.05 -8.97 -21.65
CA GLN A 244 15.40 -10.28 -21.68
C GLN A 244 14.31 -10.38 -20.61
N ARG A 245 13.29 -11.19 -20.91
CA ARG A 245 12.32 -11.68 -19.93
C ARG A 245 12.54 -13.18 -19.80
N GLY A 246 12.49 -13.71 -18.59
CA GLY A 246 12.66 -15.13 -18.32
C GLY A 246 11.79 -15.57 -17.16
N GLU A 247 11.59 -16.88 -17.06
CA GLU A 247 10.73 -17.48 -16.05
C GLU A 247 11.46 -17.69 -14.71
N ASN A 248 12.79 -17.60 -14.69
CA ASN A 248 13.64 -17.86 -13.53
C ASN A 248 14.43 -16.62 -13.07
N CYS A 249 13.92 -15.42 -13.38
CA CYS A 249 14.55 -14.14 -13.06
C CYS A 249 13.50 -13.01 -13.03
N PHE A 250 13.89 -11.84 -12.52
CA PHE A 250 13.04 -10.64 -12.47
C PHE A 250 13.33 -9.70 -13.64
N PRO A 251 12.37 -9.48 -14.56
CA PRO A 251 12.56 -8.55 -15.68
C PRO A 251 12.40 -7.08 -15.27
N ASP A 252 11.58 -6.82 -14.25
CA ASP A 252 11.16 -5.49 -13.83
C ASP A 252 11.47 -5.33 -12.32
N LEU A 253 12.71 -4.92 -12.01
CA LEU A 253 13.20 -4.84 -10.63
C LEU A 253 12.49 -3.76 -9.80
N ALA A 254 12.36 -4.02 -8.49
CA ALA A 254 11.94 -3.03 -7.51
C ALA A 254 12.99 -1.91 -7.40
N LYS A 255 12.55 -0.67 -7.60
CA LYS A 255 13.38 0.56 -7.56
C LYS A 255 12.87 1.57 -6.54
N PHE A 256 11.58 1.50 -6.19
CA PHE A 256 10.92 2.45 -5.32
C PHE A 256 9.95 1.74 -4.38
N LYS A 257 10.31 1.67 -3.09
CA LYS A 257 9.47 1.14 -2.01
C LYS A 257 9.66 2.05 -0.79
N ARG A 258 8.68 2.90 -0.46
CA ARG A 258 8.84 3.93 0.58
C ARG A 258 7.67 3.98 1.54
N ILE A 259 7.96 4.38 2.77
CA ILE A 259 6.94 4.80 3.74
C ILE A 259 7.07 6.31 3.90
N TYR A 260 6.01 7.04 3.57
CA TYR A 260 5.93 8.48 3.79
C TYR A 260 5.21 8.78 5.10
N LYS A 261 5.76 9.70 5.89
CA LYS A 261 5.00 10.40 6.93
C LYS A 261 4.34 11.61 6.29
N ILE A 262 3.02 11.69 6.39
CA ILE A 262 2.23 12.78 5.84
C ILE A 262 1.53 13.58 6.93
N GLU A 263 1.20 14.83 6.63
CA GLU A 263 0.35 15.70 7.42
C GLU A 263 -0.98 15.98 6.70
N LEU A 264 -2.07 15.70 7.41
CA LEU A 264 -3.48 15.80 7.04
C LEU A 264 -4.16 16.75 8.04
N THR A 265 -4.52 17.96 7.61
CA THR A 265 -5.09 18.99 8.49
C THR A 265 -6.30 19.68 7.86
N GLU A 266 -7.02 20.47 8.64
CA GLU A 266 -8.07 21.35 8.11
C GLU A 266 -7.57 22.32 7.04
N ALA A 267 -6.30 22.77 7.14
CA ALA A 267 -5.74 23.77 6.24
C ALA A 267 -5.51 23.24 4.81
N ASN A 268 -5.38 21.92 4.64
CA ASN A 268 -5.14 21.29 3.35
C ASN A 268 -6.32 20.43 2.83
N VAL A 269 -7.52 20.59 3.38
CA VAL A 269 -8.74 20.02 2.78
C VAL A 269 -8.86 20.48 1.32
N GLY A 270 -9.10 19.51 0.42
CA GLY A 270 -9.18 19.69 -1.02
C GLY A 270 -7.84 19.90 -1.72
N LYS A 271 -6.72 19.84 -0.99
CA LYS A 271 -5.35 20.11 -1.47
C LYS A 271 -4.43 18.91 -1.20
N PRO A 272 -3.20 18.93 -1.74
CA PRO A 272 -2.18 17.94 -1.39
C PRO A 272 -1.90 17.88 0.12
N VAL A 273 -1.79 16.65 0.64
CA VAL A 273 -1.17 16.42 1.95
C VAL A 273 0.30 16.82 1.90
N ARG A 274 0.84 17.29 3.03
CA ARG A 274 2.28 17.58 3.12
C ARG A 274 3.03 16.29 3.41
N LYS A 275 3.99 15.92 2.56
CA LYS A 275 4.95 14.84 2.83
C LYS A 275 6.07 15.39 3.73
N ILE A 276 6.11 14.95 4.98
CA ILE A 276 7.09 15.38 5.98
C ILE A 276 8.46 14.77 5.65
N GLY A 277 8.52 13.45 5.50
CA GLY A 277 9.72 12.72 5.16
C GLY A 277 9.39 11.28 4.76
N TYR A 278 10.41 10.48 4.48
CA TYR A 278 10.20 9.08 4.10
C TYR A 278 11.30 8.13 4.60
N ILE A 279 10.96 6.84 4.67
CA ILE A 279 11.89 5.72 4.82
C ILE A 279 11.97 4.99 3.48
N ASP A 280 13.18 4.62 3.05
CA ASP A 280 13.41 3.76 1.88
C ASP A 280 13.50 2.28 2.30
N LEU A 281 12.50 1.48 1.94
CA LEU A 281 12.43 0.05 2.28
C LEU A 281 13.42 -0.81 1.49
N MET A 282 14.13 -0.22 0.52
CA MET A 282 15.23 -0.86 -0.19
C MET A 282 16.59 -0.66 0.50
N LYS A 283 16.65 0.06 1.63
CA LYS A 283 17.91 0.41 2.33
C LYS A 283 17.84 0.21 3.84
N ILE A 284 17.18 -0.84 4.31
CA ILE A 284 16.99 -1.07 5.74
C ILE A 284 18.29 -1.60 6.35
N ARG A 285 18.79 -0.94 7.39
CA ARG A 285 20.04 -1.35 8.07
C ARG A 285 19.78 -2.52 9.01
N ASP A 286 20.67 -3.51 9.03
CA ASP A 286 20.59 -4.66 9.94
C ASP A 286 21.89 -4.88 10.75
N PRO A 287 22.30 -3.91 11.60
CA PRO A 287 23.55 -4.01 12.36
C PRO A 287 23.52 -5.16 13.38
N ASP A 288 22.33 -5.50 13.88
CA ASP A 288 22.12 -6.52 14.91
C ASP A 288 21.78 -7.91 14.34
N LYS A 289 21.91 -8.08 13.01
CA LYS A 289 21.71 -9.35 12.28
C LYS A 289 20.36 -10.01 12.57
N LYS A 290 19.29 -9.21 12.57
CA LYS A 290 17.91 -9.64 12.81
C LYS A 290 17.24 -10.22 11.57
N ALA A 291 17.76 -9.94 10.37
CA ALA A 291 17.13 -10.40 9.14
C ALA A 291 17.04 -11.93 9.10
N ARG A 292 15.84 -12.42 8.76
CA ARG A 292 15.55 -13.84 8.51
C ARG A 292 15.64 -14.22 7.04
N LYS A 293 15.96 -13.25 6.18
CA LYS A 293 16.19 -13.42 4.73
C LYS A 293 17.57 -12.85 4.37
N PRO A 294 18.18 -13.29 3.26
CA PRO A 294 19.45 -12.76 2.80
C PRO A 294 19.43 -11.25 2.63
N LEU A 295 20.58 -10.62 2.89
CA LEU A 295 20.81 -9.21 2.62
C LEU A 295 21.24 -9.02 1.16
N ASN A 296 21.01 -7.82 0.62
CA ASN A 296 21.56 -7.39 -0.67
C ASN A 296 22.51 -6.23 -0.38
N ASP A 297 23.75 -6.32 -0.84
CA ASP A 297 24.78 -5.29 -0.66
C ASP A 297 24.92 -4.78 0.80
N GLY A 298 24.76 -5.69 1.77
CA GLY A 298 24.91 -5.41 3.20
C GLY A 298 23.69 -4.76 3.87
N VAL A 299 22.58 -4.58 3.15
CA VAL A 299 21.31 -4.07 3.71
C VAL A 299 20.18 -5.08 3.53
N TYR A 300 19.18 -4.97 4.40
CA TYR A 300 17.93 -5.69 4.23
C TYR A 300 17.05 -4.93 3.23
N THR A 301 16.61 -5.61 2.18
CA THR A 301 15.68 -5.04 1.20
C THR A 301 14.30 -5.66 1.35
N PHE A 302 13.27 -4.87 1.05
CA PHE A 302 11.87 -5.32 1.00
C PHE A 302 11.33 -5.20 -0.45
N PRO A 303 11.81 -6.03 -1.39
CA PRO A 303 11.60 -5.87 -2.83
C PRO A 303 10.28 -6.47 -3.30
N LEU A 304 9.26 -6.49 -2.43
CA LEU A 304 8.02 -7.20 -2.64
C LEU A 304 7.07 -6.37 -3.51
N PHE A 305 6.31 -7.05 -4.38
CA PHE A 305 5.32 -6.37 -5.22
C PHE A 305 4.23 -5.72 -4.36
N THR A 306 3.71 -6.49 -3.41
CA THR A 306 2.66 -6.14 -2.46
C THR A 306 3.28 -5.86 -1.09
N ILE A 307 3.19 -4.61 -0.64
CA ILE A 307 3.62 -4.15 0.68
C ILE A 307 2.42 -3.43 1.24
N GLU A 308 1.65 -4.11 2.08
CA GLU A 308 0.26 -3.71 2.39
C GLU A 308 0.01 -3.55 3.89
N ASN A 309 1.07 -3.44 4.68
CA ASN A 309 0.95 -3.29 6.11
C ASN A 309 1.93 -2.23 6.60
N VAL A 310 1.43 -1.16 7.22
CA VAL A 310 2.21 -0.24 8.05
C VAL A 310 1.38 0.28 9.21
N ASP A 311 1.90 0.16 10.44
CA ASP A 311 1.32 0.87 11.59
C ASP A 311 2.43 1.27 12.58
N ARG A 312 2.11 2.25 13.43
CA ARG A 312 2.98 2.64 14.54
C ARG A 312 2.84 1.62 15.67
N VAL A 313 3.98 1.24 16.24
CA VAL A 313 4.04 0.36 17.41
C VAL A 313 4.23 1.18 18.68
N ASP A 314 5.22 2.08 18.68
CA ASP A 314 5.51 2.97 19.80
C ASP A 314 6.13 4.30 19.31
N ASP A 315 6.75 5.09 20.19
CA ASP A 315 7.37 6.38 19.86
C ASP A 315 8.62 6.27 18.97
N THR A 316 9.15 5.07 18.83
CA THR A 316 10.41 4.77 18.15
C THR A 316 10.27 3.69 17.08
N HIS A 317 9.18 2.92 17.06
CA HIS A 317 9.00 1.79 16.15
C HIS A 317 7.74 1.85 15.31
N ILE A 318 7.87 1.31 14.09
CA ILE A 318 6.77 0.95 13.20
C ILE A 318 6.86 -0.53 12.85
N ILE A 319 5.71 -1.15 12.54
CA ILE A 319 5.64 -2.46 11.91
C ILE A 319 5.35 -2.28 10.44
N VAL A 320 5.98 -3.09 9.61
CA VAL A 320 5.76 -3.12 8.16
C VAL A 320 5.66 -4.57 7.71
N GLY A 321 4.80 -4.87 6.75
CA GLY A 321 4.65 -6.23 6.23
C GLY A 321 4.18 -6.28 4.79
N ASN A 322 4.21 -7.49 4.23
CA ASN A 322 3.65 -7.79 2.92
C ASN A 322 2.40 -8.65 3.02
N ASP A 323 1.50 -8.43 2.07
CA ASP A 323 0.55 -9.45 1.64
C ASP A 323 1.27 -10.32 0.61
N ASN A 324 1.51 -11.60 0.87
CA ASN A 324 2.14 -12.49 -0.13
C ASN A 324 1.18 -12.96 -1.26
N ASN A 325 -0.09 -12.51 -1.26
CA ASN A 325 -1.17 -12.89 -2.16
C ASN A 325 -1.17 -14.38 -2.49
N LEU A 326 -1.03 -15.24 -1.47
CA LEU A 326 -0.73 -16.65 -1.70
C LEU A 326 -1.76 -17.30 -2.67
N PRO A 327 -1.31 -18.01 -3.73
CA PRO A 327 0.06 -18.36 -4.11
C PRO A 327 0.62 -17.54 -5.29
N PHE A 328 0.23 -16.28 -5.46
CA PHE A 328 0.42 -15.50 -6.69
C PHE A 328 1.58 -14.50 -6.68
N SER A 329 2.32 -14.37 -5.57
CA SER A 329 3.54 -13.54 -5.49
C SER A 329 4.80 -14.39 -5.34
N SER A 330 5.89 -13.97 -6.00
CA SER A 330 7.21 -14.63 -5.96
C SER A 330 8.34 -13.60 -6.11
N SER A 331 8.31 -12.53 -5.32
CA SER A 331 9.14 -11.35 -5.44
C SER A 331 10.53 -11.47 -4.79
N ARG A 332 10.75 -12.37 -3.82
CA ARG A 332 12.12 -12.62 -3.28
C ARG A 332 12.94 -13.57 -4.14
N ASP A 333 12.32 -14.68 -4.51
CA ASP A 333 12.95 -15.78 -5.24
C ASP A 333 12.08 -16.07 -6.47
N PRO A 334 12.64 -16.03 -7.69
CA PRO A 334 11.88 -16.45 -8.84
C PRO A 334 11.45 -17.91 -8.63
N ASN A 335 10.21 -18.19 -8.99
CA ASN A 335 9.59 -19.52 -8.91
C ASN A 335 9.34 -20.08 -7.50
N LYS A 336 9.36 -19.23 -6.48
CA LYS A 336 9.01 -19.63 -5.12
C LYS A 336 8.04 -18.62 -4.54
N ALA A 337 6.90 -19.11 -4.05
CA ALA A 337 5.91 -18.29 -3.40
C ALA A 337 6.57 -17.47 -2.27
N ASP A 338 6.22 -16.20 -2.19
CA ASP A 338 6.71 -15.36 -1.11
C ASP A 338 6.19 -15.87 0.24
N ASP A 339 7.07 -15.82 1.23
CA ASP A 339 6.65 -15.92 2.61
C ASP A 339 5.94 -14.61 3.01
N ASP A 340 5.12 -14.68 4.04
CA ASP A 340 4.61 -13.48 4.68
C ASP A 340 5.67 -12.97 5.66
N GLU A 341 6.04 -11.71 5.57
CA GLU A 341 7.15 -11.12 6.32
C GLU A 341 6.65 -9.89 7.08
N PHE A 342 6.90 -9.86 8.39
CA PHE A 342 6.67 -8.69 9.23
C PHE A 342 8.01 -8.21 9.78
N MET A 343 8.31 -6.94 9.56
CA MET A 343 9.49 -6.27 10.09
C MET A 343 9.11 -5.18 11.08
N LEU A 344 9.76 -5.21 12.24
CA LEU A 344 9.75 -4.11 13.19
C LEU A 344 10.93 -3.20 12.87
N LEU A 345 10.67 -1.93 12.59
CA LEU A 345 11.68 -0.94 12.22
C LEU A 345 11.81 0.12 13.33
N GLU A 346 13.04 0.37 13.78
CA GLU A 346 13.41 1.48 14.66
C GLU A 346 13.65 2.75 13.81
N VAL A 347 12.80 3.76 14.02
CA VAL A 347 12.60 4.94 13.16
C VAL A 347 12.28 6.22 13.97
N ALA A 348 12.85 6.36 15.16
CA ALA A 348 12.50 7.41 16.12
C ALA A 348 12.57 8.84 15.54
N ASP A 349 13.60 9.17 14.76
CA ASP A 349 13.77 10.51 14.19
C ASP A 349 12.70 10.80 13.13
N PHE A 350 12.35 9.81 12.31
CA PHE A 350 11.27 9.90 11.33
C PHE A 350 9.91 10.15 11.99
N LEU A 351 9.62 9.47 13.10
CA LEU A 351 8.37 9.68 13.83
C LEU A 351 8.31 11.07 14.51
N LYS A 352 9.46 11.66 14.88
CA LYS A 352 9.55 12.99 15.50
C LYS A 352 9.55 14.15 14.50
N ALA A 353 9.92 13.91 13.24
CA ALA A 353 9.97 14.90 12.17
C ALA A 353 8.64 15.66 12.04
N LYS A 354 8.68 16.95 11.67
CA LYS A 354 7.49 17.81 11.66
C LYS A 354 7.14 18.36 10.30
#